data_AF-A0A7R9YJ84-F1
#
_entry.id   AF-A0A7R9YJ84-F1
#
_cell.length_a   1.000
_cell.length_b   1.000
_cell.length_c   1.000
_cell.angle_alpha   90.00
_cell.angle_beta   90.00
_cell.angle_gamma   90.00
#
_symmetry.space_group_name_H-M   'P 1'
#
loop_
_entity.id
_entity.type
_entity.pdbx_description
1 polymer ?
#
loop_
_entity_poly.entity_id
_entity_poly.type
_entity_poly.pdbx_seq_one_letter_code
_entity_poly.pdbx_strand_id
1 'polypeptide(L)'
;DASSRSHTVLVLSVRGRRGACSTHGRLFLVDLAGCERVKRSEVTGVAFDEAVAINTSLTCLGRCVAALAAHGRQGRPPFRESKLTRLLSAAFGGRSKTILVICVAPSTLDLSESTA
;
A
#
# COMPACT_ATOMS: atom_id res chain seq x y z
N ASP A 1 16.30 -2.60 10.72
CA ASP A 1 16.27 -3.81 9.87
C ASP A 1 14.91 -4.51 9.82
N ALA A 2 14.18 -4.71 10.93
CA ALA A 2 12.84 -5.30 10.87
C ALA A 2 11.76 -4.40 10.22
N SER A 3 11.86 -3.07 10.34
CA SER A 3 10.82 -2.16 9.81
C SER A 3 10.74 -2.14 8.28
N SER A 4 11.85 -2.38 7.58
CA SER A 4 11.90 -2.37 6.11
C SER A 4 11.16 -3.55 5.48
N ARG A 5 10.84 -4.59 6.26
CA ARG A 5 10.34 -5.88 5.75
C ARG A 5 8.88 -6.20 6.11
N SER A 6 8.13 -5.25 6.67
CA SER A 6 6.73 -5.48 7.03
C SER A 6 5.89 -4.24 6.80
N HIS A 7 4.64 -4.44 6.35
CA HIS A 7 3.64 -3.36 6.28
C HIS A 7 2.91 -3.25 7.62
N THR A 8 2.76 -2.04 8.12
CA THR A 8 1.96 -1.76 9.33
C THR A 8 0.67 -1.07 8.94
N VAL A 9 -0.46 -1.58 9.44
CA VAL A 9 -1.78 -0.99 9.20
C VAL A 9 -2.46 -0.71 10.53
N LEU A 10 -2.70 0.57 10.80
CA LEU A 10 -3.51 1.04 11.91
C LEU A 10 -4.88 1.51 11.38
N VAL A 11 -5.95 0.96 11.93
CA VAL A 11 -7.33 1.33 11.56
C VAL A 11 -8.03 1.96 12.75
N LEU A 12 -8.28 3.26 12.68
CA LEU A 12 -9.06 3.99 13.68
C LEU A 12 -10.52 4.03 13.22
N SER A 13 -11.41 3.41 14.01
CA SER A 13 -12.85 3.38 13.74
C SER A 13 -13.57 4.32 14.69
N VAL A 14 -14.22 5.34 14.13
CA VAL A 14 -14.97 6.34 14.89
C VAL A 14 -16.46 6.16 14.65
N ARG A 15 -17.25 6.18 15.71
CA ARG A 15 -18.71 6.19 15.65
C ARG A 15 -19.20 7.45 16.36
N GLY A 16 -19.93 8.28 15.63
CA GLY A 16 -20.57 9.47 16.16
C GLY A 16 -22.08 9.26 16.26
N ARG A 17 -22.71 9.88 17.26
CA ARG A 17 -24.17 9.94 17.36
C ARG A 17 -24.58 11.37 17.70
N ARG A 18 -25.54 11.91 16.95
CA ARG A 18 -26.15 13.22 17.20
C ARG A 18 -27.67 13.09 17.04
N GLY A 19 -28.38 13.03 18.17
CA GLY A 19 -29.81 12.69 18.18
C GLY A 19 -30.04 11.30 17.57
N ALA A 20 -30.97 11.22 16.61
CA ALA A 20 -31.25 9.98 15.86
C ALA A 20 -30.22 9.65 14.77
N CYS A 21 -29.34 10.60 14.40
CA CYS A 21 -28.34 10.38 13.36
C CYS A 21 -27.10 9.67 13.94
N SER A 22 -26.70 8.57 13.30
CA SER A 22 -25.43 7.90 13.57
C SER A 22 -24.47 8.04 12.40
N THR A 23 -23.22 8.41 12.68
CA THR A 23 -22.13 8.46 11.70
C THR A 23 -21.08 7.40 12.01
N HIS A 24 -20.47 6.86 10.97
CA HIS A 24 -19.36 5.94 11.11
C HIS A 24 -18.25 6.32 10.12
N GLY A 25 -17.04 6.49 10.64
CA GLY A 25 -15.84 6.79 9.85
C GLY A 25 -14.74 5.81 10.18
N ARG A 26 -13.89 5.52 9.20
CA ARG A 26 -12.65 4.75 9.38
C ARG A 26 -11.49 5.55 8.80
N LEU A 27 -10.44 5.72 9.60
CA LEU A 27 -9.17 6.26 9.16
C LEU A 27 -8.17 5.12 9.10
N PHE A 28 -7.51 4.98 7.95
CA PHE A 28 -6.46 4.01 7.71
C PHE A 28 -5.13 4.76 7.71
N LEU A 29 -4.24 4.40 8.62
CA LEU A 29 -2.86 4.87 8.65
C LEU A 29 -1.99 3.67 8.30
N VAL A 30 -1.33 3.75 7.15
CA VAL A 30 -0.57 2.64 6.58
C VAL A 30 0.87 3.07 6.44
N ASP A 31 1.77 2.33 7.09
CA ASP A 31 3.21 2.43 6.88
C ASP A 31 3.63 1.23 6.03
N LEU A 32 4.22 1.52 4.87
CA LEU A 32 4.57 0.51 3.88
C LEU A 32 6.02 0.08 4.08
N ALA A 33 6.27 -1.21 3.91
CA ALA A 33 7.61 -1.74 3.82
C ALA A 33 8.39 -1.07 2.67
N GLY A 34 9.72 -1.18 2.74
CA GLY A 34 10.58 -0.63 1.71
C GLY A 34 10.34 -1.26 0.34
N CYS A 35 10.53 -0.46 -0.71
CA CYS A 35 10.37 -0.88 -2.10
C CYS A 35 11.68 -1.34 -2.75
N GLU A 36 12.73 -1.55 -1.94
CA GLU A 36 14.06 -1.90 -2.45
C GLU A 36 14.04 -3.19 -3.27
N ARG A 37 14.86 -3.20 -4.33
CA ARG A 37 14.93 -4.35 -5.23
C ARG A 37 15.66 -5.51 -4.55
N VAL A 38 15.04 -6.69 -4.57
CA VAL A 38 15.63 -7.95 -4.05
C VAL A 38 17.00 -8.26 -4.65
N LYS A 39 17.27 -7.83 -5.89
CA LYS A 39 18.58 -8.01 -6.54
C LYS A 39 19.71 -7.21 -5.89
N ARG A 40 19.42 -6.10 -5.20
CA ARG A 40 20.43 -5.30 -4.47
C ARG A 40 20.74 -5.87 -3.09
N SER A 41 19.84 -6.65 -2.50
CA SER A 41 19.97 -7.09 -1.11
C SER A 41 20.72 -8.42 -0.93
N GLU A 42 21.08 -9.11 -2.03
CA GLU A 42 21.84 -10.38 -2.03
C GLU A 42 21.29 -11.47 -1.08
N VAL A 43 20.03 -11.34 -0.65
CA VAL A 43 19.37 -12.25 0.28
C VAL A 43 19.02 -13.56 -0.40
N THR A 44 19.18 -14.66 0.32
CA THR A 44 18.91 -16.03 -0.16
C THR A 44 17.98 -16.78 0.81
N GLY A 45 17.38 -17.88 0.34
CA GLY A 45 16.50 -18.73 1.14
C GLY A 45 15.26 -18.00 1.66
N VAL A 46 14.93 -18.16 2.93
CA VAL A 46 13.70 -17.60 3.55
C VAL A 46 13.63 -16.07 3.43
N ALA A 47 14.77 -15.37 3.52
CA ALA A 47 14.82 -13.92 3.39
C ALA A 47 14.55 -13.45 1.95
N PHE A 48 14.87 -14.28 0.95
CA PHE A 48 14.51 -14.02 -0.45
C PHE A 48 13.00 -14.13 -0.65
N ASP A 49 12.37 -15.19 -0.14
CA ASP A 49 10.93 -15.40 -0.24
C ASP A 49 10.14 -14.27 0.46
N GLU A 50 10.63 -13.81 1.61
CA GLU A 50 10.09 -12.63 2.31
C GLU A 50 10.16 -11.37 1.43
N ALA A 51 11.34 -11.07 0.88
CA ALA A 51 11.56 -9.92 0.01
C ALA A 51 10.68 -9.95 -1.25
N VAL A 52 10.46 -11.13 -1.83
CA VAL A 52 9.53 -11.34 -2.95
C VAL A 52 8.08 -11.06 -2.54
N ALA A 53 7.66 -11.52 -1.36
CA ALA A 53 6.30 -11.31 -0.87
C ALA A 53 6.01 -9.83 -0.60
N ILE A 54 6.96 -9.11 0.00
CA ILE A 54 6.90 -7.66 0.23
C ILE A 54 6.72 -6.93 -1.11
N ASN A 55 7.61 -7.17 -2.06
CA ASN A 55 7.58 -6.49 -3.36
C ASN A 55 6.35 -6.83 -4.19
N THR A 56 5.83 -8.06 -4.07
CA THR A 56 4.57 -8.46 -4.71
C THR A 56 3.40 -7.63 -4.18
N SER A 57 3.33 -7.42 -2.86
CA SER A 57 2.27 -6.63 -2.26
C SER A 57 2.31 -5.15 -2.66
N LEU A 58 3.51 -4.56 -2.78
CA LEU A 58 3.73 -3.18 -3.26
C LEU A 58 3.41 -3.04 -4.75
N THR A 59 3.83 -4.00 -5.58
CA THR A 59 3.51 -4.03 -7.02
C THR A 59 2.00 -4.10 -7.24
N CYS A 60 1.31 -4.97 -6.49
CA CYS A 60 -0.13 -5.09 -6.53
C CYS A 60 -0.82 -3.77 -6.11
N LEU A 61 -0.29 -3.08 -5.10
CA LEU A 61 -0.78 -1.77 -4.68
C LEU A 61 -0.65 -0.73 -5.80
N GLY A 62 0.51 -0.65 -6.45
CA GLY A 62 0.73 0.23 -7.60
C GLY A 62 -0.25 -0.04 -8.74
N ARG A 63 -0.49 -1.31 -9.08
CA ARG A 63 -1.51 -1.72 -10.07
C ARG A 63 -2.92 -1.29 -9.66
N CYS A 64 -3.28 -1.38 -8.37
CA CYS A 64 -4.58 -0.91 -7.89
C CYS A 64 -4.73 0.60 -8.03
N VAL A 65 -3.71 1.38 -7.63
CA VAL A 65 -3.71 2.84 -7.75
C VAL A 65 -3.81 3.27 -9.22
N ALA A 66 -3.03 2.66 -10.11
CA ALA A 66 -3.08 2.93 -11.55
C ALA A 66 -4.47 2.67 -12.15
N ALA A 67 -5.09 1.54 -11.81
CA ALA A 67 -6.43 1.20 -12.28
C ALA A 67 -7.50 2.19 -11.77
N LEU A 68 -7.38 2.68 -10.53
CA LEU A 68 -8.27 3.70 -9.97
C LEU A 68 -8.09 5.06 -10.66
N ALA A 69 -6.84 5.46 -10.91
CA ALA A 69 -6.51 6.69 -11.63
C ALA A 69 -7.00 6.66 -13.09
N ALA A 70 -7.09 5.48 -13.70
CA ALA A 70 -7.63 5.30 -15.04
C ALA A 70 -9.17 5.47 -15.13
N HIS A 71 -9.85 5.79 -14.02
CA HIS A 71 -11.31 6.04 -13.97
C HIS A 71 -12.15 4.96 -14.65
N GLY A 72 -11.79 3.68 -14.45
CA GLY A 72 -12.52 2.53 -14.99
C GLY A 72 -12.14 2.13 -16.43
N ARG A 73 -11.21 2.84 -17.08
CA ARG A 73 -10.75 2.51 -18.45
C ARG A 73 -9.88 1.26 -18.53
N GLN A 74 -9.32 0.80 -17.40
CA GLN A 74 -8.46 -0.40 -17.31
C GLN A 74 -9.12 -1.55 -16.53
N GLY A 75 -10.45 -1.56 -16.45
CA GLY A 75 -11.19 -2.60 -15.72
C GLY A 75 -11.12 -2.44 -14.20
N ARG A 76 -11.42 -3.52 -13.47
CA ARG A 76 -11.52 -3.51 -12.01
C ARG A 76 -10.12 -3.59 -11.36
N PRO A 77 -9.79 -2.75 -10.35
CA PRO A 77 -8.52 -2.84 -9.65
C PRO A 77 -8.31 -4.25 -9.03
N PRO A 78 -7.09 -4.81 -9.11
CA PRO A 78 -6.79 -6.19 -8.68
C PRO A 78 -6.62 -6.33 -7.16
N PHE A 79 -7.58 -5.83 -6.36
CA PHE A 79 -7.52 -5.88 -4.89
C PHE A 79 -7.41 -7.29 -4.28
N ARG A 80 -7.64 -8.35 -5.06
CA ARG A 80 -7.60 -9.73 -4.56
C ARG A 80 -6.22 -10.38 -4.64
N GLU A 81 -5.29 -9.80 -5.39
CA GLU A 81 -3.98 -10.41 -5.65
C GLU A 81 -3.01 -10.27 -4.45
N SER A 82 -3.30 -9.40 -3.48
CA SER A 82 -2.49 -9.24 -2.26
C SER A 82 -3.38 -9.09 -1.02
N LYS A 83 -2.91 -9.59 0.13
CA LYS A 83 -3.59 -9.40 1.42
C LYS A 83 -3.71 -7.91 1.77
N LEU A 84 -2.67 -7.13 1.47
CA LEU A 84 -2.63 -5.68 1.71
C LEU A 84 -3.71 -4.96 0.89
N THR A 85 -3.74 -5.18 -0.42
CA THR A 85 -4.71 -4.51 -1.32
C THR A 85 -6.15 -4.97 -1.03
N ARG A 86 -6.34 -6.21 -0.56
CA ARG A 86 -7.65 -6.69 -0.11
C ARG A 86 -8.14 -5.95 1.12
N LEU A 87 -7.26 -5.75 2.11
CA LEU A 87 -7.57 -4.98 3.32
C LEU A 87 -7.89 -3.52 2.97
N LEU A 88 -7.09 -2.90 2.10
CA LEU A 88 -7.22 -1.49 1.72
C LEU A 88 -8.32 -1.22 0.69
N SER A 89 -8.95 -2.25 0.12
CA SER A 89 -10.04 -2.09 -0.85
C SER A 89 -11.17 -1.16 -0.35
N ALA A 90 -11.42 -1.15 0.96
CA ALA A 90 -12.38 -0.25 1.59
C ALA A 90 -11.91 1.22 1.69
N ALA A 91 -10.60 1.45 1.74
CA ALA A 91 -10.00 2.79 1.77
C ALA A 91 -9.93 3.40 0.36
N PHE A 92 -9.71 2.58 -0.67
CA PHE A 92 -9.56 3.02 -2.06
C PHE A 92 -10.87 3.17 -2.85
N GLY A 93 -12.01 2.72 -2.31
CA GLY A 93 -13.30 2.74 -3.00
C GLY A 93 -14.34 3.69 -2.38
N GLY A 94 -15.37 4.02 -3.17
CA GLY A 94 -16.56 4.73 -2.70
C GLY A 94 -16.33 6.20 -2.36
N ARG A 95 -16.79 6.65 -1.18
CA ARG A 95 -16.68 8.04 -0.69
C ARG A 95 -15.44 8.28 0.18
N SER A 96 -14.49 7.35 0.19
CA SER A 96 -13.25 7.46 0.95
C SER A 96 -12.28 8.44 0.28
N LYS A 97 -11.55 9.22 1.08
CA LYS A 97 -10.43 10.03 0.59
C LYS A 97 -9.14 9.29 0.91
N THR A 98 -8.25 9.18 -0.07
CA THR A 98 -6.96 8.54 0.09
C THR A 98 -5.85 9.51 -0.26
N ILE A 99 -4.81 9.53 0.57
CA ILE A 99 -3.58 10.30 0.35
C ILE A 99 -2.43 9.29 0.38
N LEU A 100 -1.51 9.40 -0.59
CA LEU A 100 -0.28 8.64 -0.62
C LEU A 100 0.88 9.62 -0.43
N VAL A 101 1.74 9.35 0.54
CA VAL A 101 2.99 10.09 0.75
C VAL A 101 4.12 9.19 0.26
N ILE A 102 4.89 9.68 -0.71
CA ILE A 102 6.02 8.94 -1.30
C ILE A 102 7.30 9.54 -0.75
N CYS A 103 8.11 8.72 -0.09
CA CYS A 103 9.42 9.10 0.43
C CYS A 103 10.48 8.71 -0.59
N VAL A 104 11.28 9.68 -1.04
CA VAL A 104 12.33 9.48 -2.05
C VAL A 104 13.65 9.92 -1.46
N ALA A 105 14.69 9.10 -1.60
CA ALA A 105 16.04 9.46 -1.17
C ALA A 105 16.68 10.40 -2.21
N PRO A 106 17.40 11.46 -1.78
CA PRO A 106 18.06 12.40 -2.70
C PRO A 106 19.36 11.85 -3.32
N SER A 107 19.68 10.56 -3.12
CA SER A 107 20.95 9.97 -3.54
C SER A 107 20.91 9.51 -5.00
N THR A 108 22.02 9.64 -5.72
CA THR A 108 22.16 9.11 -7.09
C THR A 108 22.13 7.58 -7.14
N LEU A 109 22.50 6.92 -6.03
CA LEU A 109 22.46 5.46 -5.89
C LEU A 109 21.02 4.92 -5.89
N ASP A 110 20.05 5.75 -5.51
CA ASP A 110 18.63 5.38 -5.41
C ASP A 110 17.78 5.98 -6.54
N LEU A 111 18.44 6.57 -7.55
CA LEU A 111 17.77 7.15 -8.72
C LEU A 111 16.89 6.12 -9.44
N SER A 112 17.36 4.87 -9.56
CA SER A 112 16.60 3.80 -10.22
C SER A 112 15.34 3.36 -9.48
N GLU A 113 15.24 3.65 -8.18
CA GLU A 113 14.04 3.42 -7.35
C GLU A 113 13.13 4.66 -7.35
N SER A 114 13.72 5.85 -7.52
CA SER A 114 13.01 7.13 -7.55
C SER A 114 12.23 7.40 -8.83
N THR A 115 12.66 6.80 -9.96
CA THR A 115 12.07 7.04 -11.30
C THR A 115 11.24 5.86 -11.82
N ALA A 116 11.00 4.84 -11.00
CA ALA A 116 10.32 3.60 -11.39
C ALA A 116 8.80 3.73 -11.41
#